data_AF-A0A3M9M5V9-F1
#
_entry.id   AF-A0A3M9M5V9-F1
#
_cell.length_a   1.000
_cell.length_b   1.000
_cell.length_c   1.000
_cell.angle_alpha   90.00
_cell.angle_beta   90.00
_cell.angle_gamma   90.00
#
_symmetry.space_group_name_H-M   'P 1'
#
loop_
_entity.id
_entity.type
_entity.pdbx_description
1 polymer ?
#
loop_
_entity_poly.entity_id
_entity_poly.type
_entity_poly.pdbx_seq_one_letter_code
_entity_poly.pdbx_strand_id
1 'polypeptide(L)'
;MGASMPHTRGLGFTMQRSNLFAANLVGAVLANTDLTGCRFTEAVLRGADLRSSVFDGCELLGADLYAAKLDGADLRGAALGPCDLDRLRAMKGAIITTLQARDIVIELSGVTVIDNSTG
;
A
#
# COMPACT_ATOMS: atom_id res chain seq x y z
N MET A 1 -1.99 18.34 10.09
CA MET A 1 -1.68 17.64 11.36
C MET A 1 -1.49 16.16 11.02
N GLY A 2 -0.27 15.64 11.16
CA GLY A 2 0.00 14.21 10.95
C GLY A 2 -0.53 13.40 12.13
N ALA A 3 -1.32 12.38 11.86
CA ALA A 3 -1.76 11.45 12.89
C ALA A 3 -0.56 10.60 13.35
N SER A 4 -0.27 10.55 14.64
CA SER A 4 0.76 9.66 15.19
C SER A 4 0.07 8.51 15.93
N MET A 5 0.22 7.30 15.41
CA MET A 5 -0.45 6.11 15.92
C MET A 5 0.48 4.87 15.94
N PRO A 6 1.68 4.96 16.56
CA PRO A 6 2.71 3.91 16.50
C PRO A 6 2.33 2.58 17.18
N HIS A 7 1.20 2.53 17.88
CA HIS A 7 0.73 1.33 18.61
C HIS A 7 -0.77 1.08 18.44
N THR A 8 -1.36 1.52 17.32
CA THR A 8 -2.76 1.16 17.05
C THR A 8 -2.90 -0.35 16.91
N ARG A 9 -3.78 -0.91 17.74
CA ARG A 9 -4.21 -2.30 17.67
C ARG A 9 -5.58 -2.32 17.02
N GLY A 10 -5.73 -3.11 15.95
CA GLY A 10 -6.98 -3.33 15.21
C GLY A 10 -8.12 -3.95 16.03
N LEU A 11 -8.58 -3.26 17.07
CA LEU A 11 -9.82 -3.56 17.79
C LEU A 11 -10.92 -2.66 17.21
N GLY A 12 -11.51 -3.08 16.09
CA GLY A 12 -12.79 -2.56 15.60
C GLY A 12 -12.84 -1.08 15.17
N PHE A 13 -11.72 -0.36 15.08
CA PHE A 13 -11.72 1.01 14.56
C PHE A 13 -11.77 1.00 13.04
N THR A 14 -12.87 1.49 12.48
CA THR A 14 -13.03 1.73 11.05
C THR A 14 -12.11 2.90 10.65
N MET A 15 -10.99 2.62 9.98
CA MET A 15 -10.13 3.66 9.43
C MET A 15 -10.54 4.11 8.03
N GLN A 16 -11.58 3.51 7.44
CA GLN A 16 -12.07 3.84 6.10
C GLN A 16 -12.15 5.35 5.84
N ARG A 17 -11.67 5.78 4.67
CA ARG A 17 -11.69 7.18 4.22
C ARG A 17 -11.00 8.18 5.16
N SER A 18 -10.13 7.71 6.04
CA SER A 18 -9.35 8.59 6.92
C SER A 18 -8.22 9.26 6.15
N ASN A 19 -7.96 10.52 6.50
CA ASN A 19 -6.78 11.23 6.04
C ASN A 19 -5.60 10.92 6.98
N LEU A 20 -4.68 10.09 6.51
CA LEU A 20 -3.44 9.70 7.19
C LEU A 20 -2.22 10.26 6.46
N PHE A 21 -2.38 11.42 5.81
CA PHE A 21 -1.28 12.14 5.17
C PHE A 21 -0.14 12.39 6.16
N ALA A 22 1.07 11.98 5.79
CA ALA A 22 2.27 12.06 6.61
C ALA A 22 2.11 11.47 8.03
N ALA A 23 1.20 10.51 8.20
CA ALA A 23 0.98 9.87 9.49
C ALA A 23 2.18 9.00 9.90
N ASN A 24 2.50 8.98 11.18
CA ASN A 24 3.49 8.06 11.74
C ASN A 24 2.79 6.79 12.25
N LEU A 25 2.97 5.70 11.52
CA LEU A 25 2.39 4.37 11.74
C LEU A 25 3.48 3.31 11.87
N VAL A 26 4.68 3.70 12.31
CA VAL A 26 5.79 2.76 12.52
C VAL A 26 5.36 1.66 13.49
N GLY A 27 5.48 0.41 13.06
CA GLY A 27 5.11 -0.77 13.86
C GLY A 27 3.62 -0.94 14.14
N ALA A 28 2.74 -0.17 13.50
CA ALA A 28 1.30 -0.27 13.69
C ALA A 28 0.78 -1.68 13.35
N VAL A 29 -0.19 -2.17 14.12
CA VAL A 29 -0.79 -3.49 13.92
C VAL A 29 -2.16 -3.33 13.27
N LEU A 30 -2.16 -3.42 11.94
CA LEU A 30 -3.29 -3.18 11.06
C LEU A 30 -3.69 -4.44 10.26
N ALA A 31 -3.22 -5.62 10.66
CA ALA A 31 -3.55 -6.87 10.01
C ALA A 31 -5.06 -7.14 10.05
N ASN A 32 -5.62 -7.67 8.96
CA ASN A 32 -7.06 -7.92 8.79
C ASN A 32 -7.94 -6.67 8.95
N THR A 33 -7.41 -5.47 8.67
CA THR A 33 -8.17 -4.21 8.76
C THR A 33 -8.68 -3.79 7.39
N ASP A 34 -9.90 -3.25 7.35
CA ASP A 34 -10.41 -2.55 6.18
C ASP A 34 -9.94 -1.08 6.20
N LEU A 35 -9.04 -0.74 5.28
CA LEU A 35 -8.46 0.59 5.11
C LEU A 35 -9.07 1.32 3.91
N THR A 36 -10.18 0.83 3.35
CA THR A 36 -10.77 1.35 2.11
C THR A 36 -10.90 2.88 2.09
N GLY A 37 -10.34 3.50 1.06
CA GLY A 37 -10.37 4.95 0.83
C GLY A 37 -9.42 5.79 1.70
N CYS A 38 -8.54 5.17 2.50
CA CYS A 38 -7.56 5.90 3.29
C CYS A 38 -6.53 6.62 2.41
N ARG A 39 -6.14 7.84 2.82
CA ARG A 39 -5.00 8.54 2.23
C ARG A 39 -3.76 8.31 3.09
N PHE A 40 -2.82 7.50 2.60
CA PHE A 40 -1.51 7.22 3.20
C PHE A 40 -0.36 7.97 2.51
N THR A 41 -0.67 8.99 1.73
CA THR A 41 0.35 9.82 1.07
C THR A 41 1.38 10.32 2.08
N GLU A 42 2.67 10.05 1.81
CA GLU A 42 3.83 10.34 2.68
C GLU A 42 3.78 9.70 4.09
N ALA A 43 2.89 8.74 4.34
CA ALA A 43 2.81 8.07 5.64
C ALA A 43 4.03 7.17 5.90
N VAL A 44 4.45 7.08 7.16
CA VAL A 44 5.54 6.21 7.60
C VAL A 44 4.96 4.91 8.17
N LEU A 45 5.01 3.84 7.38
CA LEU A 45 4.47 2.51 7.68
C LEU A 45 5.58 1.48 7.99
N ARG A 46 6.77 1.95 8.39
CA ARG A 46 7.92 1.05 8.60
C ARG A 46 7.61 -0.03 9.63
N GLY A 47 7.85 -1.28 9.28
CA GLY A 47 7.60 -2.41 10.17
C GLY A 47 6.12 -2.65 10.52
N ALA A 48 5.17 -1.93 9.91
CA ALA A 48 3.75 -2.11 10.16
C ALA A 48 3.29 -3.51 9.73
N ASP A 49 2.37 -4.10 10.49
CA ASP A 49 1.72 -5.34 10.14
C ASP A 49 0.44 -5.04 9.37
N LEU A 50 0.47 -5.25 8.05
CA LEU A 50 -0.61 -4.97 7.10
C LEU A 50 -1.11 -6.28 6.45
N ARG A 51 -0.85 -7.43 7.07
CA ARG A 51 -1.23 -8.73 6.49
C ARG A 51 -2.74 -8.84 6.35
N SER A 52 -3.20 -9.31 5.19
CA SER A 52 -4.64 -9.52 4.91
C SER A 52 -5.54 -8.29 5.09
N SER A 53 -4.99 -7.06 5.01
CA SER A 53 -5.80 -5.83 5.00
C SER A 53 -6.28 -5.47 3.59
N VAL A 54 -7.30 -4.61 3.51
CA VAL A 54 -7.90 -4.15 2.24
C VAL A 54 -7.59 -2.67 2.02
N PHE A 55 -7.04 -2.33 0.85
CA PHE A 55 -6.65 -0.96 0.46
C PHE A 55 -7.42 -0.44 -0.76
N ASP A 56 -8.65 -0.89 -0.97
CA ASP A 56 -9.46 -0.42 -2.10
C ASP A 56 -9.63 1.11 -2.03
N GLY A 57 -9.34 1.81 -3.14
CA GLY A 57 -9.40 3.27 -3.21
C GLY A 57 -8.38 4.03 -2.35
N CYS A 58 -7.34 3.38 -1.82
CA CYS A 58 -6.30 4.05 -1.03
C CYS A 58 -5.29 4.81 -1.89
N GLU A 59 -4.71 5.89 -1.34
CA GLU A 59 -3.56 6.60 -1.92
C GLU A 59 -2.28 6.26 -1.13
N LEU A 60 -1.25 5.72 -1.77
CA LEU A 60 0.03 5.30 -1.14
C LEU A 60 1.25 6.06 -1.68
N LEU A 61 1.03 7.21 -2.33
CA LEU A 61 2.10 8.03 -2.93
C LEU A 61 3.14 8.42 -1.88
N GLY A 62 4.40 8.03 -2.08
CA GLY A 62 5.49 8.35 -1.15
C GLY A 62 5.40 7.68 0.23
N ALA A 63 4.49 6.72 0.41
CA ALA A 63 4.39 5.98 1.67
C ALA A 63 5.63 5.10 1.89
N ASP A 64 6.22 5.17 3.08
CA ASP A 64 7.39 4.39 3.46
C ASP A 64 6.98 3.04 4.03
N LEU A 65 7.14 2.00 3.21
CA LEU A 65 6.77 0.62 3.53
C LEU A 65 7.97 -0.23 4.00
N TYR A 66 9.11 0.38 4.37
CA TYR A 66 10.30 -0.38 4.71
C TYR A 66 10.03 -1.38 5.85
N ALA A 67 10.32 -2.67 5.60
CA ALA A 67 10.05 -3.80 6.50
C ALA A 67 8.58 -4.01 6.91
N ALA A 68 7.61 -3.40 6.22
CA ALA A 68 6.20 -3.68 6.43
C ALA A 68 5.86 -5.13 6.01
N LYS A 69 4.86 -5.73 6.66
CA LYS A 69 4.37 -7.08 6.35
C LYS A 69 3.09 -6.97 5.54
N LEU A 70 3.13 -7.36 4.26
CA LEU A 70 2.01 -7.21 3.32
C LEU A 70 1.47 -8.56 2.82
N ASP A 71 1.81 -9.68 3.47
CA ASP A 71 1.32 -11.00 3.06
C ASP A 71 -0.23 -11.04 3.03
N GLY A 72 -0.78 -11.27 1.84
CA GLY A 72 -2.22 -11.31 1.60
C GLY A 72 -2.91 -9.95 1.60
N ALA A 73 -2.18 -8.83 1.71
CA ALA A 73 -2.75 -7.49 1.63
C ALA A 73 -3.34 -7.25 0.23
N ASP A 74 -4.59 -6.81 0.17
CA ASP A 74 -5.28 -6.51 -1.08
C ASP A 74 -5.07 -5.05 -1.49
N LEU A 75 -4.17 -4.85 -2.45
CA LEU A 75 -3.83 -3.54 -3.02
C LEU A 75 -4.52 -3.29 -4.37
N ARG A 76 -5.45 -4.16 -4.83
CA ARG A 76 -5.97 -4.12 -6.21
C ARG A 76 -6.66 -2.82 -6.62
N GLY A 77 -7.17 -2.04 -5.66
CA GLY A 77 -7.78 -0.72 -5.87
C GLY A 77 -6.92 0.46 -5.40
N ALA A 78 -5.70 0.21 -4.93
CA ALA A 78 -4.84 1.26 -4.39
C ALA A 78 -4.06 2.00 -5.47
N ALA A 79 -3.97 3.32 -5.36
CA ALA A 79 -3.04 4.14 -6.10
C ALA A 79 -1.63 3.98 -5.48
N LEU A 80 -0.83 3.08 -6.05
CA LEU A 80 0.54 2.84 -5.60
C LEU A 80 1.43 4.06 -5.87
N GLY A 81 1.24 4.75 -7.01
CA GLY A 81 2.16 5.81 -7.44
C GLY A 81 3.58 5.29 -7.72
N PRO A 82 4.55 6.20 -7.92
CA PRO A 82 5.92 5.86 -8.25
C PRO A 82 6.50 4.80 -7.32
N CYS A 83 7.03 3.74 -7.90
CA CYS A 83 7.62 2.64 -7.17
C CYS A 83 9.08 2.42 -7.57
N ASP A 84 9.97 2.35 -6.58
CA ASP A 84 11.35 1.87 -6.78
C ASP A 84 11.45 0.36 -6.47
N LEU A 85 12.65 -0.20 -6.64
CA LEU A 85 12.90 -1.63 -6.39
C LEU A 85 12.74 -2.02 -4.91
N ASP A 86 13.00 -1.11 -3.98
CA ASP A 86 12.93 -1.41 -2.55
C ASP A 86 11.49 -1.41 -2.06
N ARG A 87 10.68 -0.48 -2.55
CA ARG A 87 9.23 -0.46 -2.35
C ARG A 87 8.55 -1.65 -3.00
N LEU A 88 8.97 -2.05 -4.21
CA LEU A 88 8.45 -3.25 -4.85
C LEU A 88 8.76 -4.51 -4.02
N ARG A 89 9.97 -4.62 -3.47
CA ARG A 89 10.33 -5.70 -2.55
C ARG A 89 9.52 -5.68 -1.26
N ALA A 90 9.21 -4.50 -0.74
CA ALA A 90 8.38 -4.35 0.46
C ALA A 90 6.95 -4.87 0.24
N MET A 91 6.42 -4.76 -0.99
CA MET A 91 5.10 -5.29 -1.37
C MET A 91 5.06 -6.82 -1.57
N LYS A 92 6.12 -7.55 -1.20
CA LYS A 92 6.14 -9.01 -1.30
C LYS A 92 4.93 -9.62 -0.57
N GLY A 93 4.21 -10.49 -1.27
CA GLY A 93 3.03 -11.17 -0.75
C GLY A 93 1.72 -10.38 -0.87
N ALA A 94 1.79 -9.12 -1.30
CA ALA A 94 0.60 -8.34 -1.61
C ALA A 94 -0.07 -8.81 -2.90
N ILE A 95 -1.36 -8.55 -3.01
CA ILE A 95 -2.19 -8.84 -4.18
C ILE A 95 -2.38 -7.53 -4.96
N ILE A 96 -1.92 -7.49 -6.20
CA ILE A 96 -2.08 -6.36 -7.13
C ILE A 96 -2.73 -6.83 -8.44
N THR A 97 -3.21 -5.88 -9.25
CA THR A 97 -3.76 -6.16 -10.58
C THR A 97 -2.67 -6.26 -11.65
N THR A 98 -3.01 -6.85 -12.80
CA THR A 98 -2.14 -6.83 -14.00
C THR A 98 -1.85 -5.41 -14.48
N LEU A 99 -2.83 -4.50 -14.34
CA LEU A 99 -2.66 -3.07 -14.64
C LEU A 99 -1.61 -2.43 -13.74
N GLN A 100 -1.68 -2.63 -12.42
CA GLN A 100 -0.68 -2.12 -11.49
C GLN A 100 0.71 -2.73 -11.75
N ALA A 101 0.77 -4.04 -12.02
CA ALA A 101 2.04 -4.69 -12.37
C ALA A 101 2.65 -4.10 -13.65
N ARG A 102 1.83 -3.83 -14.66
CA ARG A 102 2.23 -3.17 -15.90
C ARG A 102 2.82 -1.80 -15.62
N ASP A 103 2.10 -0.97 -14.87
CA ASP A 103 2.52 0.41 -14.60
C ASP A 103 3.85 0.44 -13.83
N ILE A 104 4.04 -0.46 -12.85
CA ILE A 104 5.31 -0.64 -12.13
C ILE A 104 6.45 -1.01 -13.08
N VAL A 105 6.23 -1.93 -14.01
CA VAL A 105 7.28 -2.36 -14.96
C VAL A 105 7.67 -1.22 -15.90
N ILE A 106 6.69 -0.48 -16.42
CA ILE A 106 6.91 0.70 -17.27
C ILE A 106 7.73 1.75 -16.51
N GLU A 107 7.35 2.08 -15.27
CA GLU A 107 8.04 3.06 -14.44
C GLU A 107 9.49 2.65 -14.11
N LEU A 108 9.72 1.39 -13.77
CA LEU A 108 11.03 0.90 -13.34
C LEU A 108 12.05 0.75 -14.47
N SER A 109 11.58 0.39 -15.67
CA SER A 109 12.48 -0.02 -16.75
C SER A 109 12.32 0.79 -18.04
N GLY A 110 11.29 1.63 -18.15
CA GLY A 110 11.00 2.42 -19.34
C GLY A 110 10.54 1.59 -20.55
N VAL A 111 10.24 0.30 -20.36
CA VAL A 111 9.79 -0.59 -21.42
C VAL A 111 8.30 -0.40 -21.71
N THR A 112 7.87 -0.73 -22.93
CA THR A 112 6.45 -0.79 -23.29
C THR A 112 5.91 -2.20 -23.04
N VAL A 113 4.80 -2.30 -22.32
CA VAL A 113 4.11 -3.57 -22.05
C VAL A 113 2.82 -3.60 -22.86
N ILE A 114 2.62 -4.66 -23.65
CA ILE A 114 1.45 -4.89 -24.49
C ILE A 114 0.77 -6.21 -24.12
N ASP A 115 -0.56 -6.26 -24.20
CA ASP A 115 -1.31 -7.50 -24.04
C ASP A 115 -1.33 -8.27 -25.38
N ASN A 116 -0.91 -9.54 -25.37
CA ASN A 116 -0.94 -10.40 -26.56
C ASN A 116 -2.34 -10.90 -26.94
N SER A 117 -3.41 -10.35 -26.37
CA SER A 117 -4.79 -10.83 -26.55
C SER A 117 -5.55 -10.18 -27.70
N THR A 118 -4.85 -9.67 -28.73
CA THR A 118 -5.49 -9.18 -29.95
C THR A 118 -4.82 -9.83 -31.16
N GLY A 119 -5.29 -11.03 -31.47
CA GLY A 119 -5.03 -11.77 -32.70
C GLY A 119 -6.33 -12.44 -33.15
#